data_AF-F0X1B3-F1
#
_entry.id   AF-F0X1B3-F1
#
_cell.length_a   1.000
_cell.length_b   1.000
_cell.length_c   1.000
_cell.angle_alpha   90.00
_cell.angle_beta   90.00
_cell.angle_gamma   90.00
#
_symmetry.space_group_name_H-M   'P 1'
#
loop_
_entity.id
_entity.type
_entity.pdbx_description
1 polymer ?
#
loop_
_entity_poly.entity_id
_entity_poly.type
_entity_poly.pdbx_seq_one_letter_code
_entity_poly.pdbx_strand_id
1 'polypeptide(L)'
;MTIKYLLLAISPLLCGGTDTTANFLKSIGDEESKDFYTNVFDEIRKCGVFDMDGTIINNALLSPVLAYQVRKMNFAFSWEHVDLVFGFKSVSEDDRNACIAQEYTLTDSVKVKFEDLVKGIKDILFKYDAAHGRDSLDQKVIEKLGALIAVWSCVTYSKMKDNNNCNYLASTLKYRLLYKMSLEERKNLIKYVLAHEPKAAGSDKYDDKGIKFRLRNHSPSAYPQQLAFIKKLKHVQVTPIVISASPKLYLEALNEVLGIGIDSKNLHGSYPNAH
;
A
#
# COMPACT_ATOMS: atom_id res chain seq x y z
N MET A 1 -13.09 6.87 21.67
CA MET A 1 -11.70 6.36 21.61
C MET A 1 -11.43 5.25 22.62
N THR A 2 -12.05 5.25 23.81
CA THR A 2 -11.81 4.29 24.91
C THR A 2 -12.12 2.82 24.57
N ILE A 3 -13.19 2.54 23.82
CA ILE A 3 -13.55 1.18 23.36
C ILE A 3 -12.50 0.56 22.42
N LYS A 4 -11.81 1.39 21.60
CA LYS A 4 -10.76 0.90 20.68
C LYS A 4 -9.54 0.37 21.45
N TYR A 5 -9.14 1.05 22.52
CA TYR A 5 -8.03 0.63 23.36
C TYR A 5 -8.39 -0.59 24.21
N LEU A 6 -9.64 -0.67 24.67
CA LEU A 6 -10.17 -1.84 25.37
C LEU A 6 -10.13 -3.10 24.48
N LEU A 7 -10.62 -3.02 23.24
CA LEU A 7 -10.60 -4.15 22.29
C LEU A 7 -9.18 -4.59 21.90
N LEU A 8 -8.22 -3.66 21.81
CA LEU A 8 -6.80 -3.98 21.59
C LEU A 8 -6.15 -4.61 22.83
N ALA A 9 -6.49 -4.13 24.03
CA ALA A 9 -5.97 -4.66 25.29
C ALA A 9 -6.48 -6.09 25.59
N ILE A 10 -7.71 -6.41 25.19
CA ILE A 10 -8.33 -7.73 25.43
C ILE A 10 -8.07 -8.72 24.27
N SER A 11 -7.61 -8.26 23.10
CA SER A 11 -7.33 -9.13 21.93
C SER A 11 -6.44 -10.36 22.23
N PRO A 12 -5.35 -10.26 23.01
CA PRO A 12 -4.57 -11.44 23.39
C PRO A 12 -5.37 -12.47 24.21
N LEU A 13 -6.33 -12.01 25.03
CA LEU A 13 -7.20 -12.86 25.84
C LEU A 13 -8.30 -13.52 25.00
N LEU A 14 -8.76 -12.86 23.93
CA LEU A 14 -9.74 -13.40 22.97
C LEU A 14 -9.12 -14.46 22.04
N CYS A 15 -7.82 -14.36 21.77
CA CYS A 15 -7.08 -15.27 20.89
C CYS A 15 -6.37 -16.42 21.63
N GLY A 16 -6.22 -16.34 22.95
CA GLY A 16 -5.46 -17.30 23.77
C GLY A 16 -6.16 -18.62 24.11
N GLY A 17 -7.39 -18.83 23.65
CA GLY A 17 -8.19 -20.03 23.97
C GLY A 17 -8.77 -20.03 25.38
N THR A 18 -9.55 -21.06 25.69
CA THR A 18 -10.35 -21.20 26.92
C THR A 18 -9.53 -21.08 28.20
N ASP A 19 -8.29 -21.57 28.19
CA ASP A 19 -7.42 -21.56 29.37
C ASP A 19 -6.96 -20.13 29.73
N THR A 20 -6.72 -19.30 28.71
CA THR A 20 -6.31 -17.91 28.89
C THR A 20 -7.47 -17.05 29.42
N THR A 21 -8.69 -17.27 28.92
CA THR A 21 -9.91 -16.62 29.42
C THR A 21 -10.20 -17.02 30.87
N ALA A 22 -10.10 -18.32 31.20
CA ALA A 22 -10.32 -18.81 32.56
C ALA A 22 -9.30 -18.24 33.56
N ASN A 23 -8.02 -18.13 33.16
CA ASN A 23 -6.99 -17.52 33.99
C ASN A 23 -7.21 -16.02 34.18
N PHE A 24 -7.66 -15.30 33.14
CA PHE A 24 -8.04 -13.90 33.26
C PHE A 24 -9.23 -13.72 34.22
N LEU A 25 -10.32 -14.47 34.04
CA LEU A 25 -11.50 -14.41 34.93
C LEU A 25 -11.14 -14.75 36.38
N LYS A 26 -10.20 -15.67 36.63
CA LYS A 26 -9.68 -15.94 37.97
C LYS A 26 -8.85 -14.80 38.57
N SER A 27 -8.23 -13.97 37.72
CA SER A 27 -7.37 -12.86 38.15
C SER A 27 -8.13 -11.58 38.47
N ILE A 28 -9.39 -11.47 38.05
CA ILE A 28 -10.29 -10.35 38.38
C ILE A 28 -11.01 -10.68 39.68
N GLY A 29 -10.92 -9.76 40.65
CA GLY A 29 -11.16 -10.07 42.06
C GLY A 29 -12.62 -10.18 42.47
N ASP A 30 -13.52 -9.40 41.86
CA ASP A 30 -14.94 -9.37 42.21
C ASP A 30 -15.81 -10.15 41.21
N GLU A 31 -16.89 -10.72 41.72
CA GLU A 31 -17.81 -11.58 40.96
C GLU A 31 -18.59 -10.78 39.91
N GLU A 32 -18.88 -9.50 40.19
CA GLU A 32 -19.57 -8.59 39.27
C GLU A 32 -18.74 -8.33 37.99
N SER A 33 -17.43 -8.14 38.14
CA SER A 33 -16.50 -8.05 37.02
C SER A 33 -16.40 -9.36 36.25
N LYS A 34 -16.38 -10.52 36.92
CA LYS A 34 -16.36 -11.82 36.23
C LYS A 34 -17.62 -12.04 35.40
N ASP A 35 -18.78 -11.73 35.94
CA ASP A 35 -20.07 -11.85 35.21
C ASP A 35 -20.10 -10.90 34.01
N PHE A 36 -19.68 -9.65 34.21
CA PHE A 36 -19.53 -8.68 33.13
C PHE A 36 -18.62 -9.20 32.02
N TYR A 37 -17.40 -9.65 32.35
CA TYR A 37 -16.45 -10.12 31.34
C TYR A 37 -16.86 -11.45 30.72
N THR A 38 -17.53 -12.35 31.46
CA THR A 38 -18.10 -13.59 30.91
C THR A 38 -19.17 -13.28 29.88
N ASN A 39 -20.12 -12.40 30.18
CA ASN A 39 -21.11 -11.94 29.22
C ASN A 39 -20.45 -11.26 28.02
N VAL A 40 -19.41 -10.45 28.24
CA VAL A 40 -18.63 -9.86 27.15
C VAL A 40 -17.96 -10.93 26.30
N PHE A 41 -17.35 -11.97 26.88
CA PHE A 41 -16.71 -13.05 26.13
C PHE A 41 -17.71 -13.95 25.39
N ASP A 42 -18.88 -14.19 25.97
CA ASP A 42 -19.96 -14.98 25.37
C ASP A 42 -20.66 -14.21 24.24
N GLU A 43 -20.80 -12.89 24.36
CA GLU A 43 -21.35 -12.02 23.31
C GLU A 43 -20.34 -11.67 22.21
N ILE A 44 -19.04 -11.66 22.52
CA ILE A 44 -18.00 -11.47 21.52
C ILE A 44 -17.99 -12.70 20.61
N ARG A 45 -18.60 -12.53 19.43
CA ARG A 45 -18.41 -13.43 18.30
C ARG A 45 -16.91 -13.65 18.13
N LYS A 46 -16.47 -14.91 18.21
CA LYS A 46 -15.07 -15.27 18.00
C LYS A 46 -14.62 -14.66 16.67
N CYS A 47 -13.63 -13.77 16.70
CA CYS A 47 -13.11 -13.13 15.50
C CYS A 47 -11.60 -13.32 15.41
N GLY A 48 -11.09 -13.38 14.18
CA GLY A 48 -9.66 -13.42 13.90
C GLY A 48 -9.29 -12.16 13.15
N VAL A 49 -8.36 -11.38 13.68
CA VAL A 49 -7.92 -10.11 13.07
C VAL A 49 -6.61 -10.33 12.34
N PHE A 50 -6.54 -9.89 11.10
CA PHE A 50 -5.40 -10.01 10.21
C PHE A 50 -5.02 -8.65 9.64
N ASP A 51 -3.72 -8.42 9.42
CA ASP A 51 -3.31 -7.48 8.38
C ASP A 51 -3.35 -8.19 7.02
N MET A 52 -3.39 -7.42 5.93
CA MET A 52 -3.31 -7.95 4.58
C MET A 52 -1.86 -8.12 4.15
N ASP A 53 -1.14 -7.00 4.04
CA ASP A 53 0.21 -6.92 3.47
C ASP A 53 1.24 -7.59 4.40
N GLY A 54 2.01 -8.56 3.88
CA GLY A 54 3.01 -9.30 4.67
C GLY A 54 2.43 -10.35 5.61
N THR A 55 1.10 -10.39 5.81
CA THR A 55 0.41 -11.37 6.68
C THR A 55 -0.38 -12.38 5.87
N ILE A 56 -1.43 -11.98 5.15
CA ILE A 56 -2.21 -12.87 4.27
C ILE A 56 -1.52 -13.02 2.91
N ILE A 57 -0.95 -11.92 2.40
CA ILE A 57 -0.23 -11.87 1.13
C ILE A 57 1.24 -11.56 1.35
N ASN A 58 2.09 -11.98 0.41
CA ASN A 58 3.55 -11.87 0.56
C ASN A 58 4.16 -10.52 0.16
N ASN A 59 3.40 -9.61 -0.46
CA ASN A 59 3.93 -8.34 -0.95
C ASN A 59 2.86 -7.24 -0.99
N ALA A 60 3.32 -5.99 -1.00
CA ALA A 60 2.45 -4.82 -1.10
C ALA A 60 1.85 -4.66 -2.51
N LEU A 61 0.52 -4.61 -2.57
CA LEU A 61 -0.28 -4.55 -3.80
C LEU A 61 0.14 -3.47 -4.79
N LEU A 62 0.55 -2.29 -4.31
CA LEU A 62 0.73 -1.14 -5.20
C LEU A 62 2.05 -1.11 -5.95
N SER A 63 2.98 -2.00 -5.60
CA SER A 63 4.23 -2.12 -6.34
C SER A 63 4.01 -2.52 -7.81
N PRO A 64 3.29 -3.63 -8.11
CA PRO A 64 2.98 -4.00 -9.48
C PRO A 64 2.06 -2.99 -10.19
N VAL A 65 1.17 -2.30 -9.47
CA VAL A 65 0.32 -1.24 -10.07
C VAL A 65 1.17 -0.06 -10.54
N LEU A 66 2.06 0.43 -9.69
CA LEU A 66 3.01 1.49 -10.05
C LEU A 66 3.87 1.09 -11.25
N ALA A 67 4.44 -0.12 -11.22
CA ALA A 67 5.23 -0.65 -12.32
C ALA A 67 4.43 -0.71 -13.64
N TYR A 68 3.20 -1.20 -13.58
CA TYR A 68 2.30 -1.24 -14.74
C TYR A 68 1.98 0.15 -15.29
N GLN A 69 1.64 1.11 -14.43
CA GLN A 69 1.34 2.48 -14.86
C GLN A 69 2.53 3.12 -15.58
N VAL A 70 3.75 2.91 -15.07
CA VAL A 70 4.98 3.38 -15.72
C VAL A 70 5.19 2.71 -17.07
N ARG A 71 5.13 1.37 -17.14
CA ARG A 71 5.30 0.63 -18.41
C ARG A 71 4.26 1.00 -19.46
N LYS A 72 3.04 1.30 -19.03
CA LYS A 72 1.91 1.54 -19.94
C LYS A 72 1.59 3.01 -20.16
N MET A 73 2.32 3.93 -19.53
CA MET A 73 1.99 5.36 -19.52
C MET A 73 0.53 5.61 -19.06
N ASN A 74 0.03 4.76 -18.16
CA ASN A 74 -1.38 4.77 -17.74
C ASN A 74 -1.58 5.72 -16.56
N PHE A 75 -1.60 7.02 -16.86
CA PHE A 75 -1.81 8.10 -15.92
C PHE A 75 -3.10 8.85 -16.27
N ALA A 76 -3.83 9.34 -15.25
CA ALA A 76 -5.01 10.19 -15.45
C ALA A 76 -4.71 11.69 -15.26
N PHE A 77 -3.43 12.06 -15.24
CA PHE A 77 -2.97 13.43 -15.05
C PHE A 77 -2.05 13.87 -16.18
N SER A 78 -2.09 15.16 -16.49
CA SER A 78 -1.24 15.83 -17.48
C SER A 78 0.08 16.33 -16.87
N TRP A 79 1.00 16.79 -17.72
CA TRP A 79 2.27 17.42 -17.34
C TRP A 79 2.12 18.57 -16.33
N GLU A 80 1.00 19.28 -16.35
CA GLU A 80 0.68 20.39 -15.44
C GLU A 80 0.61 19.96 -13.97
N HIS A 81 0.28 18.69 -13.74
CA HIS A 81 0.10 18.12 -12.40
C HIS A 81 1.38 17.46 -11.85
N VAL A 82 2.49 17.48 -12.60
CA VAL A 82 3.74 16.80 -12.18
C VAL A 82 4.29 17.36 -10.87
N ASP A 83 4.20 18.66 -10.64
CA ASP A 83 4.66 19.27 -9.39
C ASP A 83 3.81 18.84 -8.18
N LEU A 84 2.53 18.55 -8.39
CA LEU A 84 1.64 18.02 -7.36
C LEU A 84 1.94 16.54 -7.06
N VAL A 85 2.05 15.73 -8.12
CA VAL A 85 2.23 14.27 -8.04
C VAL A 85 3.63 13.93 -7.57
N PHE A 86 4.66 14.41 -8.26
CA PHE A 86 6.06 14.05 -8.02
C PHE A 86 6.80 15.09 -7.17
N GLY A 87 6.44 16.38 -7.26
CA GLY A 87 7.09 17.47 -6.55
C GLY A 87 6.54 17.76 -5.14
N PHE A 88 5.48 17.07 -4.73
CA PHE A 88 4.85 17.26 -3.41
C PHE A 88 4.41 18.70 -3.14
N LYS A 89 4.00 19.43 -4.17
CA LYS A 89 3.60 20.85 -4.06
C LYS A 89 2.43 21.10 -3.10
N SER A 90 1.58 20.09 -2.83
CA SER A 90 0.48 20.16 -1.86
C SER A 90 0.89 19.90 -0.40
N VAL A 91 2.14 19.51 -0.15
CA VAL A 91 2.69 19.26 1.19
C VAL A 91 3.23 20.58 1.74
N SER A 92 3.10 20.79 3.05
CA SER A 92 3.67 21.98 3.71
C SER A 92 5.18 22.07 3.45
N GLU A 93 5.72 23.29 3.41
CA GLU A 93 7.14 23.49 3.14
C GLU A 93 8.03 22.82 4.20
N ASP A 94 7.62 22.90 5.47
CA ASP A 94 8.31 22.26 6.60
C ASP A 94 8.34 20.74 6.45
N ASP A 95 7.19 20.10 6.17
CA ASP A 95 7.12 18.65 5.97
C ASP A 95 7.90 18.24 4.73
N ARG A 96 7.85 19.04 3.66
CA ARG A 96 8.62 18.78 2.44
C ARG A 96 10.12 18.79 2.71
N ASN A 97 10.61 19.79 3.44
CA ASN A 97 12.02 19.90 3.82
C ASN A 97 12.47 18.78 4.78
N ALA A 98 11.57 18.33 5.68
CA ALA A 98 11.84 17.23 6.60
C ALA A 98 11.84 15.86 5.90
N CYS A 99 10.94 15.66 4.94
CA CYS A 99 10.65 14.34 4.35
C CYS A 99 11.24 14.10 2.97
N ILE A 100 11.72 15.13 2.29
CA ILE A 100 12.29 15.03 0.94
C ILE A 100 13.68 15.62 0.97
N ALA A 101 14.68 14.85 0.53
CA ALA A 101 16.02 15.39 0.41
C ALA A 101 16.08 16.31 -0.82
N GLN A 102 16.73 17.46 -0.67
CA GLN A 102 16.94 18.39 -1.77
C GLN A 102 17.97 17.85 -2.79
N GLU A 103 18.90 17.03 -2.32
CA GLU A 103 19.93 16.36 -3.12
C GLU A 103 20.07 14.89 -2.67
N TYR A 104 20.31 14.01 -3.63
CA TYR A 104 20.57 12.60 -3.41
C TYR A 104 21.89 12.18 -4.06
N THR A 105 22.69 11.42 -3.32
CA THR A 105 23.89 10.76 -3.85
C THR A 105 23.48 9.36 -4.34
N LEU A 106 23.47 9.15 -5.65
CA LEU A 106 23.12 7.87 -6.27
C LEU A 106 24.33 6.91 -6.32
N THR A 107 25.52 7.47 -6.50
CA THR A 107 26.84 6.83 -6.41
C THR A 107 27.84 7.85 -5.87
N ASP A 108 29.04 7.42 -5.46
CA ASP A 108 30.08 8.31 -4.92
C ASP A 108 30.38 9.54 -5.80
N SER A 109 30.13 9.43 -7.11
CA SER A 109 30.37 10.49 -8.10
C SER A 109 29.09 11.15 -8.66
N VAL A 110 27.89 10.65 -8.36
CA VAL A 110 26.65 11.13 -8.98
C VAL A 110 25.70 11.68 -7.93
N LYS A 111 25.56 13.01 -7.94
CA LYS A 111 24.57 13.76 -7.15
C LYS A 111 23.44 14.23 -8.06
N VAL A 112 22.22 14.10 -7.59
CA VAL A 112 21.01 14.52 -8.31
C VAL A 112 20.16 15.39 -7.39
N LYS A 113 19.81 16.59 -7.85
CA LYS A 113 18.86 17.45 -7.16
C LYS A 113 17.44 16.92 -7.38
N PHE A 114 16.63 16.97 -6.34
CA PHE A 114 15.24 16.53 -6.41
C PHE A 114 14.44 17.29 -7.48
N GLU A 115 14.66 18.60 -7.57
CA GLU A 115 13.99 19.47 -8.55
C GLU A 115 14.33 19.08 -9.99
N ASP A 116 15.60 18.72 -10.27
CA ASP A 116 16.03 18.28 -11.60
C ASP A 116 15.35 16.96 -12.00
N LEU A 117 15.12 16.08 -11.03
CA LEU A 117 14.40 14.82 -11.23
C LEU A 117 12.92 15.07 -11.59
N VAL A 118 12.24 15.93 -10.81
CA VAL A 118 10.84 16.31 -11.06
C VAL A 118 10.71 17.03 -12.40
N LYS A 119 11.64 17.93 -12.72
CA LYS A 119 11.69 18.63 -14.02
C LYS A 119 11.88 17.65 -15.18
N GLY A 120 12.78 16.67 -15.06
CA GLY A 120 12.98 15.66 -16.10
C GLY A 120 11.72 14.85 -16.39
N ILE A 121 10.94 14.50 -15.37
CA ILE A 121 9.63 13.85 -15.52
C ILE A 121 8.64 14.77 -16.25
N LYS A 122 8.58 16.04 -15.83
CA LYS A 122 7.71 17.07 -16.41
C LYS A 122 7.99 17.29 -17.89
N ASP A 123 9.25 17.42 -18.27
CA ASP A 123 9.68 17.66 -19.65
C ASP A 123 9.29 16.51 -20.59
N ILE A 124 9.33 15.27 -20.10
CA ILE A 124 8.90 14.10 -20.89
C ILE A 124 7.38 14.07 -21.01
N LEU A 125 6.64 14.28 -19.92
CA LEU A 125 5.18 14.28 -19.96
C LEU A 125 4.60 15.46 -20.75
N PHE A 126 5.28 16.61 -20.77
CA PHE A 126 4.91 17.73 -21.64
C PHE A 126 4.95 17.32 -23.12
N LYS A 127 6.00 16.61 -23.54
CA LYS A 127 6.12 16.10 -24.91
C LYS A 127 5.08 15.04 -25.21
N TYR A 128 4.77 14.17 -24.25
CA TYR A 128 3.72 13.16 -24.36
C TYR A 128 2.35 13.79 -24.63
N ASP A 129 1.96 14.78 -23.82
CA ASP A 129 0.67 15.46 -23.95
C ASP A 129 0.59 16.24 -25.27
N ALA A 130 1.67 16.92 -25.67
CA ALA A 130 1.74 17.64 -26.95
C ALA A 130 1.61 16.70 -28.16
N ALA A 131 2.10 15.47 -28.05
CA ALA A 131 2.09 14.47 -29.12
C ALA A 131 0.80 13.62 -29.16
N HIS A 132 -0.24 14.03 -28.41
CA HIS A 132 -1.59 13.43 -28.39
C HIS A 132 -1.63 11.92 -28.05
N GLY A 133 -0.65 11.40 -27.30
CA GLY A 133 -0.72 10.04 -26.76
C GLY A 133 0.58 9.24 -26.86
N ARG A 134 0.46 7.94 -26.58
CA ARG A 134 1.61 7.02 -26.44
C ARG A 134 2.23 6.59 -27.75
N ASP A 135 1.43 6.45 -28.80
CA ASP A 135 1.89 5.92 -30.08
C ASP A 135 2.92 6.82 -30.78
N SER A 136 3.10 8.04 -30.29
CA SER A 136 4.05 9.03 -30.79
C SER A 136 5.37 9.10 -30.01
N LEU A 137 5.52 8.38 -28.89
CA LEU A 137 6.77 8.37 -28.13
C LEU A 137 7.67 7.17 -28.49
N ASP A 138 8.94 7.46 -28.75
CA ASP A 138 10.00 6.46 -28.83
C ASP A 138 10.08 5.66 -27.51
N GLN A 139 10.24 4.34 -27.62
CA GLN A 139 10.46 3.42 -26.51
C GLN A 139 11.59 3.89 -25.58
N LYS A 140 12.64 4.51 -26.12
CA LYS A 140 13.74 5.10 -25.32
C LYS A 140 13.27 6.22 -24.39
N VAL A 141 12.28 7.00 -24.81
CA VAL A 141 11.69 8.08 -23.98
C VAL A 141 10.87 7.48 -22.84
N ILE A 142 10.12 6.41 -23.12
CA ILE A 142 9.36 5.67 -22.10
C ILE A 142 10.31 5.04 -21.07
N GLU A 143 11.40 4.42 -21.52
CA GLU A 143 12.43 3.85 -20.65
C GLU A 143 13.10 4.92 -19.79
N LYS A 144 13.42 6.08 -20.37
CA LYS A 144 13.96 7.22 -19.62
C LYS A 144 12.98 7.73 -18.56
N LEU A 145 11.70 7.87 -18.89
CA LEU A 145 10.69 8.25 -17.90
C LEU A 145 10.60 7.21 -16.77
N GLY A 146 10.59 5.93 -17.13
CA GLY A 146 10.57 4.85 -16.16
C GLY A 146 11.78 4.86 -15.24
N ALA A 147 12.98 5.17 -15.76
CA ALA A 147 14.18 5.36 -14.97
C ALA A 147 14.03 6.52 -13.97
N LEU A 148 13.55 7.68 -14.42
CA LEU A 148 13.33 8.85 -13.55
C LEU A 148 12.30 8.56 -12.46
N ILE A 149 11.18 7.90 -12.78
CA ILE A 149 10.16 7.53 -11.78
C ILE A 149 10.71 6.47 -10.80
N ALA A 150 11.53 5.53 -11.27
CA ALA A 150 12.17 4.54 -10.42
C ALA A 150 13.18 5.19 -9.46
N VAL A 151 13.98 6.14 -9.94
CA VAL A 151 14.86 6.97 -9.09
C VAL A 151 14.02 7.70 -8.06
N TRP A 152 12.99 8.43 -8.50
CA TRP A 152 12.11 9.22 -7.64
C TRP A 152 11.51 8.36 -6.52
N SER A 153 10.93 7.21 -6.86
CA SER A 153 10.32 6.32 -5.87
C SER A 153 11.34 5.77 -4.89
N CYS A 154 12.56 5.47 -5.34
CA CYS A 154 13.62 4.92 -4.49
C CYS A 154 14.14 5.97 -3.51
N VAL A 155 14.50 7.15 -4.02
CA VAL A 155 15.15 8.19 -3.23
C VAL A 155 14.20 8.84 -2.23
N THR A 156 12.94 9.08 -2.63
CA THR A 156 11.91 9.61 -1.74
C THR A 156 11.59 8.62 -0.62
N TYR A 157 11.36 7.35 -0.95
CA TYR A 157 11.11 6.32 0.06
C TYR A 157 12.28 6.17 1.03
N SER A 158 13.53 6.15 0.52
CA SER A 158 14.71 6.00 1.38
C SER A 158 14.87 7.14 2.37
N LYS A 159 14.48 8.37 2.01
CA LYS A 159 14.50 9.52 2.92
C LYS A 159 13.37 9.45 3.96
N MET A 160 12.20 8.98 3.56
CA MET A 160 11.00 9.01 4.40
C MET A 160 10.91 7.83 5.37
N LYS A 161 11.41 6.64 5.00
CA LYS A 161 11.17 5.39 5.75
C LYS A 161 11.69 5.39 7.20
N ASP A 162 12.72 6.19 7.49
CA ASP A 162 13.38 6.24 8.80
C ASP A 162 12.90 7.45 9.63
N ASN A 163 11.99 8.28 9.10
CA ASN A 163 11.44 9.44 9.78
C ASN A 163 9.93 9.23 10.04
N ASN A 164 9.57 9.06 11.31
CA ASN A 164 8.19 8.81 11.73
C ASN A 164 7.20 9.91 11.29
N ASN A 165 7.65 11.16 11.20
CA ASN A 165 6.81 12.27 10.72
C ASN A 165 6.48 12.14 9.22
N CYS A 166 7.24 11.34 8.49
CA CYS A 166 7.09 11.12 7.05
C CYS A 166 6.32 9.84 6.70
N ASN A 167 5.84 9.09 7.69
CA ASN A 167 5.16 7.80 7.48
C ASN A 167 3.94 7.90 6.55
N TYR A 168 3.18 9.00 6.66
CA TYR A 168 2.04 9.24 5.77
C TYR A 168 2.51 9.46 4.32
N LEU A 169 3.56 10.24 4.10
CA LEU A 169 4.12 10.46 2.76
C LEU A 169 4.73 9.18 2.19
N ALA A 170 5.49 8.44 2.99
CA ALA A 170 6.08 7.16 2.60
C ALA A 170 5.02 6.15 2.16
N SER A 171 3.93 6.03 2.94
CA SER A 171 2.84 5.11 2.62
C SER A 171 2.03 5.55 1.41
N THR A 172 1.96 6.85 1.09
CA THR A 172 1.19 7.36 -0.06
C THR A 172 1.97 7.44 -1.38
N LEU A 173 3.29 7.20 -1.40
CA LEU A 173 4.14 7.34 -2.60
C LEU A 173 3.57 6.64 -3.84
N LYS A 174 3.19 5.37 -3.72
CA LYS A 174 2.69 4.59 -4.86
C LYS A 174 1.30 5.00 -5.31
N TYR A 175 0.52 5.61 -4.43
CA TYR A 175 -0.83 6.10 -4.72
C TYR A 175 -0.80 7.39 -5.54
N ARG A 176 0.31 8.14 -5.53
CA ARG A 176 0.43 9.41 -6.24
C ARG A 176 0.21 9.26 -7.74
N LEU A 177 0.59 8.13 -8.34
CA LEU A 177 0.35 7.87 -9.76
C LEU A 177 -1.12 7.59 -10.09
N LEU A 178 -1.97 7.36 -9.09
CA LEU A 178 -3.43 7.20 -9.23
C LEU A 178 -4.18 8.53 -9.13
N TYR A 179 -3.45 9.64 -9.02
CA TYR A 179 -4.03 10.99 -9.00
C TYR A 179 -4.94 11.20 -10.22
N LYS A 180 -6.10 11.85 -9.99
CA LYS A 180 -7.20 12.08 -10.95
C LYS A 180 -7.95 10.83 -11.45
N MET A 181 -7.51 9.61 -11.18
CA MET A 181 -8.34 8.41 -11.45
C MET A 181 -9.53 8.38 -10.50
N SER A 182 -10.72 8.11 -11.03
CA SER A 182 -11.92 7.78 -10.26
C SER A 182 -11.74 6.49 -9.46
N LEU A 183 -12.59 6.27 -8.46
CA LEU A 183 -12.55 5.05 -7.66
C LEU A 183 -12.76 3.79 -8.52
N GLU A 184 -13.64 3.86 -9.51
CA GLU A 184 -13.93 2.73 -10.41
C GLU A 184 -12.73 2.42 -11.32
N GLU A 185 -12.09 3.45 -11.90
CA GLU A 185 -10.85 3.27 -12.69
C GLU A 185 -9.73 2.66 -11.86
N ARG A 186 -9.54 3.13 -10.61
CA ARG A 186 -8.55 2.55 -9.69
C ARG A 186 -8.86 1.08 -9.40
N LYS A 187 -10.12 0.74 -9.11
CA LYS A 187 -10.55 -0.64 -8.86
C LYS A 187 -10.25 -1.55 -10.04
N ASN A 188 -10.61 -1.11 -11.24
CA ASN A 188 -10.46 -1.87 -12.46
C ASN A 188 -8.99 -2.04 -12.84
N LEU A 189 -8.18 -1.00 -12.69
CA LEU A 189 -6.72 -1.06 -12.87
C LEU A 189 -6.10 -2.10 -11.93
N ILE A 190 -6.46 -2.07 -10.64
CA ILE A 190 -5.91 -2.98 -9.63
C ILE A 190 -6.28 -4.43 -9.94
N LYS A 191 -7.56 -4.69 -10.22
CA LYS A 191 -8.02 -6.03 -10.61
C LYS A 191 -7.30 -6.53 -11.86
N TYR A 192 -7.15 -5.66 -12.86
CA TYR A 192 -6.47 -5.98 -14.10
C TYR A 192 -5.01 -6.38 -13.83
N VAL A 193 -4.27 -5.56 -13.08
CA VAL A 193 -2.86 -5.81 -12.74
C VAL A 193 -2.70 -7.12 -11.96
N LEU A 194 -3.57 -7.36 -10.97
CA LEU A 194 -3.55 -8.60 -10.18
C LEU A 194 -3.78 -9.86 -11.03
N ALA A 195 -4.64 -9.76 -12.04
CA ALA A 195 -4.98 -10.89 -12.90
C ALA A 195 -3.92 -11.17 -13.99
N HIS A 196 -3.28 -10.13 -14.53
CA HIS A 196 -2.50 -10.21 -15.78
C HIS A 196 -1.00 -9.92 -15.67
N GLU A 197 -0.55 -9.18 -14.65
CA GLU A 197 0.82 -8.66 -14.57
C GLU A 197 1.66 -9.41 -13.53
N PRO A 198 2.98 -9.49 -13.72
CA PRO A 198 3.68 -10.77 -13.70
C PRO A 198 3.54 -11.49 -12.35
N LYS A 199 3.10 -12.76 -12.43
CA LYS A 199 2.89 -13.63 -11.25
C LYS A 199 4.19 -14.16 -10.65
N ALA A 200 5.28 -14.11 -11.42
CA ALA A 200 6.60 -14.55 -10.99
C ALA A 200 7.38 -13.41 -10.32
N ALA A 201 8.31 -13.78 -9.43
CA ALA A 201 9.22 -12.83 -8.81
C ALA A 201 10.00 -12.05 -9.87
N GLY A 202 9.97 -10.73 -9.79
CA GLY A 202 10.55 -9.87 -10.81
C GLY A 202 10.61 -8.39 -10.43
N SER A 203 11.29 -7.65 -11.29
CA SER A 203 11.32 -6.19 -11.29
C SER A 203 11.50 -5.66 -12.70
N ASP A 204 10.85 -4.56 -13.03
CA ASP A 204 11.22 -3.77 -14.19
C ASP A 204 12.57 -3.12 -13.93
N LYS A 205 13.49 -3.27 -14.87
CA LYS A 205 14.85 -2.74 -14.77
C LYS A 205 14.96 -1.52 -15.66
N TYR A 206 15.47 -0.45 -15.09
CA TYR A 206 15.71 0.81 -15.80
C TYR A 206 17.18 1.19 -15.64
N ASP A 207 17.73 1.87 -16.64
CA ASP A 207 19.09 2.39 -16.63
C ASP A 207 19.04 3.90 -16.90
N ASP A 208 19.65 4.69 -16.03
CA ASP A 208 19.94 6.09 -16.31
C ASP A 208 21.43 6.34 -16.09
N LYS A 209 22.15 6.58 -17.19
CA LYS A 209 23.60 6.87 -17.21
C LYS A 209 24.43 5.79 -16.51
N GLY A 210 24.09 4.52 -16.69
CA GLY A 210 24.79 3.37 -16.10
C GLY A 210 24.35 3.03 -14.67
N ILE A 211 23.44 3.80 -14.08
CA ILE A 211 22.86 3.51 -12.76
C ILE A 211 21.57 2.72 -12.96
N LYS A 212 21.50 1.52 -12.35
CA LYS A 212 20.40 0.59 -12.53
C LYS A 212 19.35 0.75 -11.42
N PHE A 213 18.13 1.08 -11.82
CA PHE A 213 16.97 1.20 -10.94
C PHE A 213 15.99 0.06 -11.17
N ARG A 214 15.17 -0.24 -10.15
CA ARG A 214 14.22 -1.34 -10.20
C ARG A 214 12.87 -0.94 -9.65
N LEU A 215 11.80 -1.20 -10.41
CA LEU A 215 10.44 -1.18 -9.89
C LEU A 215 9.96 -2.61 -9.67
N ARG A 216 9.57 -2.94 -8.45
CA ARG A 216 9.03 -4.28 -8.15
C ARG A 216 7.70 -4.46 -8.88
N ASN A 217 7.63 -5.46 -9.76
CA ASN A 217 6.48 -5.68 -10.63
C ASN A 217 5.72 -6.98 -10.34
N HIS A 218 6.15 -7.76 -9.34
CA HIS A 218 5.53 -9.04 -9.02
C HIS A 218 4.19 -8.84 -8.31
N SER A 219 3.17 -9.52 -8.83
CA SER A 219 1.85 -9.56 -8.21
C SER A 219 1.90 -10.25 -6.85
N PRO A 220 1.18 -9.72 -5.84
CA PRO A 220 1.09 -10.39 -4.55
C PRO A 220 0.41 -11.74 -4.71
N SER A 221 0.88 -12.72 -3.96
CA SER A 221 0.22 -14.02 -3.81
C SER A 221 -0.18 -14.21 -2.35
N ALA A 222 -1.35 -14.80 -2.12
CA ALA A 222 -1.76 -15.22 -0.79
C ALA A 222 -0.93 -16.43 -0.34
N TYR A 223 -0.54 -16.45 0.94
CA TYR A 223 0.10 -17.61 1.54
C TYR A 223 -0.92 -18.75 1.64
N PRO A 224 -0.65 -19.94 1.04
CA PRO A 224 -1.59 -21.06 1.10
C PRO A 224 -1.99 -21.45 2.52
N GLN A 225 -1.05 -21.35 3.47
CA GLN A 225 -1.26 -21.63 4.89
C GLN A 225 -2.27 -20.66 5.52
N GLN A 226 -2.20 -19.37 5.15
CA GLN A 226 -3.11 -18.35 5.66
C GLN A 226 -4.52 -18.53 5.08
N LEU A 227 -4.64 -18.89 3.80
CA LEU A 227 -5.92 -19.23 3.19
C LEU A 227 -6.57 -20.44 3.87
N ALA A 228 -5.80 -21.50 4.12
CA ALA A 228 -6.27 -22.68 4.83
C ALA A 228 -6.69 -22.35 6.27
N PHE A 229 -5.92 -21.50 6.96
CA PHE A 229 -6.22 -21.05 8.31
C PHE A 229 -7.52 -20.23 8.36
N ILE A 230 -7.68 -19.23 7.49
CA ILE A 230 -8.91 -18.44 7.36
C ILE A 230 -10.12 -19.34 7.08
N LYS A 231 -9.98 -20.31 6.18
CA LYS A 231 -11.04 -21.29 5.90
C LYS A 231 -11.39 -22.11 7.14
N LYS A 232 -10.39 -22.56 7.91
CA LYS A 232 -10.60 -23.33 9.14
C LYS A 232 -11.26 -22.50 10.23
N LEU A 233 -10.88 -21.24 10.38
CA LEU A 233 -11.53 -20.29 11.30
C LEU A 233 -13.02 -20.15 10.99
N LYS A 234 -13.38 -19.94 9.72
CA LYS A 234 -14.79 -19.86 9.30
C LYS A 234 -15.56 -21.14 9.63
N HIS A 235 -14.95 -22.32 9.44
CA HIS A 235 -15.58 -23.60 9.78
C HIS A 235 -15.87 -23.74 11.28
N VAL A 236 -15.05 -23.17 12.15
CA VAL A 236 -15.28 -23.15 13.62
C VAL A 236 -16.01 -21.89 14.08
N GLN A 237 -16.75 -21.24 13.17
CA GLN A 237 -17.57 -20.05 13.41
C GLN A 237 -16.78 -18.83 13.92
N VAL A 238 -15.48 -18.77 13.63
CA VAL A 238 -14.66 -17.58 13.86
C VAL A 238 -14.78 -16.66 12.64
N THR A 239 -15.14 -15.39 12.86
CA THR A 239 -15.28 -14.38 11.80
C THR A 239 -13.92 -13.76 11.48
N PRO A 240 -13.34 -13.98 10.29
CA PRO A 240 -12.10 -13.30 9.90
C PRO A 240 -12.39 -11.83 9.57
N ILE A 241 -11.52 -10.95 10.06
CA ILE A 241 -11.55 -9.51 9.88
C ILE A 241 -10.17 -9.07 9.41
N VAL A 242 -10.12 -8.23 8.38
CA VAL A 242 -8.88 -7.58 7.94
C VAL A 242 -8.90 -6.13 8.40
N ILE A 243 -7.83 -5.69 9.06
CA ILE A 243 -7.56 -4.29 9.36
C ILE A 243 -6.20 -3.96 8.75
N SER A 244 -6.18 -3.09 7.74
CA SER A 244 -4.96 -2.78 7.00
C SER A 244 -4.82 -1.29 6.70
N ALA A 245 -3.58 -0.82 6.56
CA ALA A 245 -3.29 0.53 6.09
C ALA A 245 -3.62 0.72 4.59
N SER A 246 -3.76 -0.35 3.83
CA SER A 246 -4.19 -0.31 2.43
C SER A 246 -5.68 0.10 2.31
N PRO A 247 -6.07 0.87 1.28
CA PRO A 247 -7.47 1.30 1.14
C PRO A 247 -8.45 0.16 0.99
N LYS A 248 -9.67 0.35 1.50
CA LYS A 248 -10.71 -0.70 1.52
C LYS A 248 -10.95 -1.30 0.14
N LEU A 249 -11.08 -0.46 -0.89
CA LEU A 249 -11.30 -0.88 -2.28
C LEU A 249 -10.24 -1.88 -2.77
N TYR A 250 -9.02 -1.78 -2.25
CA TYR A 250 -7.89 -2.57 -2.69
C TYR A 250 -7.88 -3.91 -1.99
N LEU A 251 -8.26 -3.92 -0.71
CA LEU A 251 -8.54 -5.15 0.03
C LEU A 251 -9.65 -5.96 -0.63
N GLU A 252 -10.71 -5.29 -1.10
CA GLU A 252 -11.80 -5.94 -1.83
C GLU A 252 -11.32 -6.58 -3.13
N ALA A 253 -10.52 -5.86 -3.92
CA ALA A 253 -9.94 -6.40 -5.16
C ALA A 253 -9.02 -7.60 -4.89
N LEU A 254 -8.16 -7.53 -3.88
CA LEU A 254 -7.30 -8.65 -3.45
C LEU A 254 -8.13 -9.86 -2.99
N ASN A 255 -9.14 -9.63 -2.15
CA ASN A 255 -9.99 -10.69 -1.63
C ASN A 255 -10.72 -11.44 -2.74
N GLU A 256 -11.18 -10.72 -3.77
CA GLU A 256 -11.82 -11.28 -4.95
C GLU A 256 -10.81 -12.05 -5.83
N VAL A 257 -9.72 -11.41 -6.27
CA VAL A 257 -8.79 -12.03 -7.24
C VAL A 257 -8.00 -13.19 -6.63
N LEU A 258 -7.63 -13.11 -5.36
CA LEU A 258 -6.86 -14.17 -4.68
C LEU A 258 -7.74 -15.21 -3.98
N GLY A 259 -9.07 -15.05 -4.00
CA GLY A 259 -10.00 -15.99 -3.39
C GLY A 259 -9.81 -16.14 -1.87
N ILE A 260 -9.51 -15.04 -1.16
CA ILE A 260 -9.25 -15.06 0.29
C ILE A 260 -10.51 -15.45 1.07
N GLY A 261 -11.68 -15.05 0.57
CA GLY A 261 -12.97 -15.50 1.08
C GLY A 261 -13.40 -14.84 2.39
N ILE A 262 -12.95 -13.61 2.65
CA ILE A 262 -13.40 -12.75 3.76
C ILE A 262 -14.54 -11.86 3.25
N ASP A 263 -15.62 -11.72 4.02
CA ASP A 263 -16.75 -10.87 3.64
C ASP A 263 -16.31 -9.40 3.53
N SER A 264 -16.74 -8.67 2.49
CA SER A 264 -16.34 -7.26 2.27
C SER A 264 -16.64 -6.34 3.47
N LYS A 265 -17.71 -6.63 4.22
CA LYS A 265 -18.04 -5.88 5.46
C LYS A 265 -16.99 -6.01 6.56
N ASN A 266 -16.15 -7.05 6.51
CA ASN A 266 -15.07 -7.32 7.45
C ASN A 266 -13.69 -6.88 6.91
N LEU A 267 -13.65 -6.19 5.77
CA LEU A 267 -12.44 -5.60 5.21
C LEU A 267 -12.39 -4.11 5.58
N HIS A 268 -11.49 -3.78 6.51
CA HIS A 268 -11.29 -2.43 7.01
C HIS A 268 -9.95 -1.90 6.51
N GLY A 269 -10.01 -1.07 5.47
CA GLY A 269 -8.86 -0.38 4.93
C GLY A 269 -8.82 1.09 5.32
N SER A 270 -7.74 1.77 4.97
CA SER A 270 -7.67 3.23 5.07
C SER A 270 -8.66 3.90 4.10
N TYR A 271 -9.05 5.12 4.44
CA TYR A 271 -9.75 6.02 3.53
C TYR A 271 -8.75 7.12 3.18
N PRO A 272 -8.08 7.07 2.02
CA PRO A 272 -7.29 8.22 1.60
C PRO A 272 -8.27 9.38 1.46
N ASN A 273 -8.11 10.43 2.25
CA ASN A 273 -8.88 11.66 2.08
C ASN A 273 -8.68 12.09 0.62
N ALA A 274 -9.78 12.07 -0.15
CA ALA A 274 -9.77 12.55 -1.51
C ALA A 274 -9.52 14.06 -1.46
N HIS A 275 -8.28 14.46 -1.73
CA HIS A 275 -7.94 15.83 -2.09
C HIS A 275 -8.15 16.02 -3.59
#